data_AF-A0A2E4SPZ1-F1
#
_entry.id   AF-A0A2E4SPZ1-F1
#
_cell.length_a   1.000
_cell.length_b   1.000
_cell.length_c   1.000
_cell.angle_alpha   90.00
_cell.angle_beta   90.00
_cell.angle_gamma   90.00
#
_symmetry.space_group_name_H-M   'P 1'
#
loop_
_entity.id
_entity.type
_entity.pdbx_description
1 polymer ?
#
loop_
_entity_poly.entity_id
_entity_poly.type
_entity_poly.pdbx_seq_one_letter_code
_entity_poly.pdbx_strand_id
1 'polypeptide(L)'
;MSEENNYDYKAIDAVVNIWTREALSQRPDWGDDFFVGKMNAKDSLMTGLSLDEMVERMETAGIEKAFLIAAHAGRVGMPGCYHMPYEVVARACEEYPDRFYGLAGIDPFDGMDGVRAFEDAVQNMGF
;
A
#
# COMPACT_ATOMS: atom_id res chain seq x y z
N MET A 1 -12.36 20.63 27.21
CA MET A 1 -10.98 20.91 26.75
C MET A 1 -10.17 19.69 27.13
N SER A 2 -9.96 18.78 26.18
CA SER A 2 -9.03 17.66 26.35
C SER A 2 -7.62 18.24 26.44
N GLU A 3 -6.83 17.80 27.41
CA GLU A 3 -5.41 18.10 27.50
C GLU A 3 -4.75 17.72 26.17
N GLU A 4 -4.15 18.70 25.49
CA GLU A 4 -3.25 18.44 24.38
C GLU A 4 -2.04 17.73 24.96
N ASN A 5 -2.04 16.41 24.88
CA ASN A 5 -0.84 15.64 25.18
C ASN A 5 0.20 15.95 24.11
N ASN A 6 1.14 16.84 24.44
CA ASN A 6 2.26 17.20 23.59
C ASN A 6 3.35 16.13 23.69
N TYR A 7 3.10 15.00 23.04
CA TYR A 7 4.05 13.91 22.97
C TYR A 7 5.09 14.15 21.88
N ASP A 8 6.36 13.76 22.13
CA ASP A 8 7.46 13.80 21.15
C ASP A 8 7.40 12.62 20.14
N TYR A 9 6.20 12.12 19.86
CA TYR A 9 5.98 11.06 18.88
C TYR A 9 4.86 11.45 17.94
N LYS A 10 5.00 11.11 16.65
CA LYS A 10 3.97 11.32 15.64
C LYS A 10 3.23 10.02 15.32
N ALA A 11 2.21 10.12 14.47
CA ALA A 11 1.36 8.99 14.10
C ALA A 11 2.06 8.02 13.13
N ILE A 12 1.73 6.74 13.27
CA ILE A 12 2.05 5.69 12.29
C ILE A 12 0.74 5.22 11.68
N ASP A 13 0.62 5.28 10.36
CA ASP A 13 -0.48 4.67 9.64
C ASP A 13 -0.10 3.23 9.28
N ALA A 14 -0.78 2.26 9.89
CA ALA A 14 -0.47 0.85 9.74
C ALA A 14 -1.03 0.23 8.44
N VAL A 15 -1.89 0.92 7.69
CA VAL A 15 -2.63 0.32 6.57
C VAL A 15 -2.79 1.33 5.43
N VAL A 16 -1.76 1.49 4.60
CA VAL A 16 -1.76 2.42 3.47
C VAL A 16 -1.67 1.67 2.14
N ASN A 17 -2.64 1.91 1.25
CA ASN A 17 -2.53 1.42 -0.13
C ASN A 17 -1.57 2.29 -0.93
N ILE A 18 -0.73 1.69 -1.77
CA ILE A 18 0.09 2.43 -2.73
C ILE A 18 -0.76 2.88 -3.93
N TRP A 19 -0.66 4.16 -4.28
CA TRP A 19 -1.48 4.81 -5.32
C TRP A 19 -0.65 5.33 -6.50
N THR A 20 0.58 4.83 -6.67
CA THR A 20 1.38 5.19 -7.84
C THR A 20 0.73 4.73 -9.13
N ARG A 21 1.04 5.39 -10.24
CA ARG A 21 0.52 4.98 -11.56
C ARG A 21 0.85 3.52 -11.88
N GLU A 22 2.05 3.08 -11.52
CA GLU A 22 2.46 1.69 -11.66
C GLU A 22 1.60 0.76 -10.79
N ALA A 23 1.39 1.09 -9.51
CA ALA A 23 0.56 0.28 -8.63
C ALA A 23 -0.90 0.19 -9.14
N LEU A 24 -1.43 1.30 -9.64
CA LEU A 24 -2.78 1.33 -10.20
C LEU A 24 -2.90 0.48 -11.46
N SER A 25 -1.86 0.40 -12.31
CA SER A 25 -1.91 -0.46 -13.49
C SER A 25 -1.85 -1.96 -13.19
N GLN A 26 -1.58 -2.35 -11.94
CA GLN A 26 -1.70 -3.74 -11.47
C GLN A 26 -3.13 -4.08 -11.00
N ARG A 27 -3.98 -3.07 -10.79
CA ARG A 27 -5.35 -3.28 -10.35
C ARG A 27 -6.26 -3.58 -11.56
N PRO A 28 -7.30 -4.40 -11.41
CA PRO A 28 -8.20 -4.72 -12.51
C PRO A 28 -8.96 -3.48 -13.00
N ASP A 29 -9.17 -3.36 -14.31
CA ASP A 29 -9.80 -2.19 -14.97
C ASP A 29 -11.23 -1.88 -14.47
N TRP A 30 -11.96 -2.87 -13.93
CA TRP A 30 -13.29 -2.65 -13.33
C TRP A 30 -13.23 -2.09 -11.91
N GLY A 31 -12.02 -1.90 -11.37
CA GLY A 31 -11.77 -1.31 -10.05
C GLY A 31 -12.39 0.08 -9.90
N ASP A 32 -12.47 0.85 -10.98
CA ASP A 32 -13.07 2.19 -10.96
C ASP A 32 -14.52 2.15 -10.45
N ASP A 33 -15.36 1.23 -10.92
CA ASP A 33 -16.76 1.15 -10.46
C ASP A 33 -16.87 0.71 -8.98
N PHE A 34 -15.98 -0.16 -8.51
CA PHE A 34 -15.96 -0.63 -7.11
C PHE A 34 -15.38 0.41 -6.15
N PHE A 35 -14.28 1.07 -6.52
CA PHE A 35 -13.59 2.07 -5.72
C PHE A 35 -14.30 3.44 -5.77
N VAL A 36 -14.78 3.91 -6.93
CA VAL A 36 -15.61 5.12 -7.05
C VAL A 36 -16.93 4.93 -6.31
N GLY A 37 -17.61 3.80 -6.55
CA GLY A 37 -18.93 3.53 -5.99
C GLY A 37 -18.93 3.32 -4.48
N LYS A 38 -17.93 2.62 -3.93
CA LYS A 38 -17.89 2.25 -2.50
C LYS A 38 -17.04 3.19 -1.63
N MET A 39 -15.99 3.81 -2.19
CA MET A 39 -15.04 4.62 -1.40
C MET A 39 -15.23 6.13 -1.56
N ASN A 40 -16.17 6.59 -2.42
CA ASN A 40 -16.39 8.01 -2.72
C ASN A 40 -15.07 8.75 -3.05
N ALA A 41 -14.15 8.05 -3.71
CA ALA A 41 -12.85 8.60 -4.08
C ALA A 41 -13.06 9.66 -5.17
N LYS A 42 -12.50 10.87 -4.97
CA LYS A 42 -12.53 11.93 -5.99
C LYS A 42 -11.73 11.47 -7.22
N ASP A 43 -12.21 11.81 -8.42
CA ASP A 43 -11.60 11.47 -9.73
C ASP A 43 -10.07 11.67 -9.79
N SER A 44 -9.52 12.61 -9.03
CA SER A 44 -8.08 12.89 -9.01
C SER A 44 -7.20 11.78 -8.41
N LEU A 45 -7.77 10.82 -7.67
CA LEU A 45 -7.01 9.65 -7.17
C LEU A 45 -6.79 8.59 -8.27
N MET A 46 -7.60 8.60 -9.33
CA MET A 46 -7.54 7.62 -10.42
C MET A 46 -6.37 7.87 -11.38
N THR A 47 -5.79 9.08 -11.39
CA THR A 47 -4.65 9.43 -12.27
C THR A 47 -3.31 8.90 -11.76
N GLY A 48 -3.30 8.35 -10.54
CA GLY A 48 -2.12 7.97 -9.77
C GLY A 48 -1.44 9.16 -9.12
N LEU A 49 -0.72 8.90 -8.04
CA LEU A 49 0.12 9.87 -7.32
C LEU A 49 1.60 9.56 -7.53
N SER A 50 2.47 10.56 -7.44
CA SER A 50 3.88 10.30 -7.16
C SER A 50 4.07 9.88 -5.69
N LEU A 51 5.22 9.28 -5.39
CA LEU A 51 5.57 8.99 -3.99
C LEU A 51 5.76 10.29 -3.18
N ASP A 52 6.34 11.34 -3.79
CA ASP A 52 6.41 12.68 -3.19
C ASP A 52 5.03 13.21 -2.76
N GLU A 53 4.03 13.10 -3.64
CA GLU A 53 2.66 13.55 -3.34
C GLU A 53 2.03 12.72 -2.21
N MET A 54 2.36 11.43 -2.13
CA MET A 54 1.92 10.58 -1.01
C MET A 54 2.58 11.04 0.30
N VAL A 55 3.88 11.32 0.30
CA VAL A 55 4.63 11.81 1.46
C VAL A 55 4.13 13.19 1.92
N GLU A 56 3.86 14.12 1.00
CA GLU A 56 3.30 15.43 1.31
C GLU A 56 1.93 15.32 2.02
N ARG A 57 1.10 14.37 1.59
CA ARG A 57 -0.18 14.08 2.24
C ARG A 57 0.01 13.52 3.65
N MET A 58 1.01 12.65 3.85
CA MET A 58 1.35 12.16 5.19
C MET A 58 1.79 13.30 6.10
N GLU A 59 2.67 14.21 5.64
CA GLU A 59 3.08 15.39 6.41
C GLU A 59 1.90 16.27 6.79
N THR A 60 1.03 16.57 5.82
CA THR A 60 -0.17 17.40 6.05
C THR A 60 -1.13 16.75 7.06
N ALA A 61 -1.19 15.42 7.10
CA ALA A 61 -2.00 14.66 8.03
C ALA A 61 -1.31 14.39 9.38
N GLY A 62 -0.04 14.78 9.57
CA GLY A 62 0.72 14.51 10.80
C GLY A 62 1.16 13.05 10.95
N ILE A 63 1.28 12.31 9.83
CA ILE A 63 1.71 10.91 9.79
C ILE A 63 3.22 10.85 9.50
N GLU A 64 3.98 10.28 10.42
CA GLU A 64 5.42 10.13 10.27
C GLU A 64 5.78 8.90 9.45
N LYS A 65 5.14 7.76 9.71
CA LYS A 65 5.45 6.48 9.07
C LYS A 65 4.19 5.84 8.52
N ALA A 66 4.31 5.21 7.36
CA ALA A 66 3.22 4.51 6.71
C ALA A 66 3.64 3.10 6.31
N PHE A 67 2.78 2.14 6.58
CA PHE A 67 2.94 0.76 6.15
C PHE A 67 2.19 0.54 4.82
N LEU A 68 2.96 0.40 3.74
CA LEU A 68 2.47 0.19 2.38
C LEU A 68 2.13 -1.27 2.14
N ILE A 69 0.92 -1.54 1.67
CA ILE A 69 0.40 -2.91 1.52
C ILE A 69 0.67 -3.42 0.10
N ALA A 70 1.41 -4.53 0.01
CA ALA A 70 1.47 -5.35 -1.20
C ALA A 70 0.30 -6.34 -1.22
N ALA A 71 -0.90 -5.81 -1.44
CA ALA A 71 -2.15 -6.55 -1.27
C ALA A 71 -2.22 -7.78 -2.19
N HIS A 72 -2.50 -8.94 -1.60
CA HIS A 72 -2.90 -10.15 -2.31
C HIS A 72 -4.38 -10.39 -1.99
N ALA A 73 -5.24 -9.92 -2.87
CA ALA A 73 -6.68 -9.90 -2.66
C ALA A 73 -7.39 -10.89 -3.57
N GLY A 74 -8.21 -11.75 -2.98
CA GLY A 74 -9.01 -12.73 -3.72
C GLY A 74 -8.19 -13.92 -4.23
N ARG A 75 -8.88 -14.86 -4.89
CA ARG A 75 -8.27 -16.03 -5.53
C ARG A 75 -8.16 -15.77 -7.02
N VAL A 76 -7.03 -16.15 -7.63
CA VAL A 76 -6.81 -16.05 -9.07
C VAL A 76 -8.01 -16.61 -9.86
N GLY A 77 -8.55 -15.79 -10.75
CA GLY A 77 -9.72 -16.09 -11.57
C GLY A 77 -11.06 -15.61 -11.01
N MET A 78 -11.12 -15.08 -9.77
CA MET A 78 -12.32 -14.44 -9.24
C MET A 78 -12.39 -12.95 -9.65
N PRO A 79 -13.59 -12.40 -9.92
CA PRO A 79 -13.78 -10.96 -9.98
C PRO A 79 -13.33 -10.35 -8.65
N GLY A 80 -12.49 -9.33 -8.69
CA GLY A 80 -11.86 -8.82 -7.46
C GLY A 80 -10.37 -9.10 -7.35
N CYS A 81 -9.91 -10.18 -7.99
CA CYS A 81 -8.60 -10.69 -7.71
C CYS A 81 -7.50 -9.78 -8.24
N TYR A 82 -6.56 -9.41 -7.37
CA TYR A 82 -5.32 -8.77 -7.77
C TYR A 82 -4.23 -8.99 -6.72
N HIS A 83 -3.02 -9.24 -7.19
CA HIS A 83 -1.83 -9.36 -6.37
C HIS A 83 -0.91 -8.20 -6.74
N MET A 84 -0.67 -7.29 -5.79
CA MET A 84 0.33 -6.25 -5.93
C MET A 84 1.72 -6.90 -5.87
N PRO A 85 2.57 -6.76 -6.90
CA PRO A 85 3.93 -7.27 -6.85
C PRO A 85 4.71 -6.65 -5.69
N TYR A 86 5.46 -7.47 -4.96
CA TYR A 86 6.23 -7.00 -3.80
C TYR A 86 7.25 -5.92 -4.19
N GLU A 87 7.82 -6.02 -5.39
CA GLU A 87 8.85 -5.11 -5.91
C GLU A 87 8.32 -3.67 -6.06
N VAL A 88 7.02 -3.50 -6.31
CA VAL A 88 6.40 -2.16 -6.41
C VAL A 88 6.44 -1.46 -5.06
N VAL A 89 6.17 -2.19 -3.97
CA VAL A 89 6.22 -1.67 -2.61
C VAL A 89 7.66 -1.56 -2.11
N ALA A 90 8.50 -2.56 -2.37
CA ALA A 90 9.91 -2.56 -1.99
C ALA A 90 10.65 -1.32 -2.52
N ARG A 91 10.46 -0.97 -3.80
CA ARG A 91 11.06 0.24 -4.38
C ARG A 91 10.58 1.52 -3.71
N ALA A 92 9.30 1.60 -3.32
CA ALA A 92 8.80 2.75 -2.59
C ALA A 92 9.44 2.87 -1.19
N CYS A 93 9.64 1.75 -0.51
CA CYS A 93 10.39 1.68 0.74
C CYS A 93 11.87 2.06 0.57
N GLU A 94 12.53 1.61 -0.50
CA GLU A 94 13.91 2.01 -0.80
C GLU A 94 14.06 3.51 -1.10
N GLU A 95 13.06 4.11 -1.77
CA GLU A 95 13.08 5.53 -2.12
C GLU A 95 12.82 6.44 -0.89
N TYR A 96 11.97 6.00 0.05
CA TYR A 96 11.68 6.71 1.30
C TYR A 96 11.81 5.81 2.54
N PRO A 97 13.03 5.36 2.89
CA PRO A 97 13.25 4.34 3.93
C PRO A 97 12.84 4.79 5.33
N ASP A 98 12.80 6.10 5.58
CA ASP A 98 12.36 6.64 6.87
C ASP A 98 10.84 6.84 6.95
N ARG A 99 10.12 6.70 5.83
CA ARG A 99 8.68 7.02 5.71
C ARG A 99 7.82 5.80 5.40
N PHE A 100 8.29 4.93 4.51
CA PHE A 100 7.52 3.79 4.02
C PHE A 100 8.10 2.46 4.50
N TYR A 101 7.22 1.59 4.96
CA TYR A 101 7.53 0.24 5.44
C TYR A 101 6.61 -0.76 4.73
N GLY A 102 7.13 -1.91 4.29
CA GLY A 102 6.35 -2.87 3.53
C GLY A 102 5.44 -3.73 4.42
N LEU A 103 4.25 -4.07 3.92
CA LEU A 103 3.43 -5.17 4.43
C LEU A 103 3.19 -6.18 3.30
N ALA A 104 3.81 -7.35 3.41
CA ALA A 104 3.70 -8.41 2.43
C ALA A 104 2.35 -9.13 2.59
N GLY A 105 1.46 -8.97 1.61
CA GLY A 105 0.23 -9.77 1.53
C GLY A 105 0.53 -11.18 1.05
N ILE A 106 -0.25 -12.16 1.47
CA ILE A 106 -0.11 -13.57 1.07
C ILE A 106 -1.45 -14.08 0.53
N ASP A 107 -1.41 -14.91 -0.54
CA ASP A 107 -2.58 -15.69 -0.97
C ASP A 107 -2.44 -17.15 -0.48
N PRO A 108 -3.33 -17.63 0.41
CA PRO A 108 -3.35 -19.02 0.84
C PRO A 108 -3.47 -20.05 -0.30
N PHE A 109 -3.99 -19.67 -1.48
CA PHE A 109 -4.10 -20.55 -2.64
C PHE A 109 -2.78 -20.77 -3.39
N ASP A 110 -1.77 -19.90 -3.18
CA ASP A 110 -0.43 -20.07 -3.77
C ASP A 110 0.39 -21.15 -3.04
N GLY A 111 -0.07 -21.61 -1.88
CA GLY A 111 0.57 -22.68 -1.12
C GLY A 111 2.03 -22.36 -0.78
N MET A 112 2.92 -23.34 -0.99
CA MET A 112 4.33 -23.18 -0.64
C MET A 112 5.09 -22.23 -1.56
N ASP A 113 4.62 -21.98 -2.77
CA ASP A 113 5.24 -21.01 -3.67
C ASP A 113 5.01 -19.59 -3.13
N GLY A 114 3.80 -19.30 -2.64
CA GLY A 114 3.50 -18.06 -1.93
C GLY A 114 4.32 -17.87 -0.66
N VAL A 115 4.53 -18.95 0.12
CA VAL A 115 5.39 -18.90 1.32
C VAL A 115 6.84 -18.58 0.96
N ARG A 116 7.38 -19.14 -0.13
CA ARG A 116 8.75 -18.83 -0.60
C ARG A 116 8.87 -17.39 -1.08
N ALA A 117 7.87 -16.88 -1.80
CA ALA A 117 7.84 -15.48 -2.22
C ALA A 117 7.78 -14.54 -1.00
N PHE A 118 6.98 -14.87 0.01
CA PHE A 118 6.93 -14.13 1.27
C PHE A 118 8.27 -14.16 2.03
N GLU A 119 8.93 -15.33 2.09
CA GLU A 119 10.26 -15.45 2.69
C GLU A 119 11.27 -14.55 1.99
N ASP A 120 11.28 -14.53 0.65
CA ASP A 120 12.15 -13.67 -0.15
C ASP A 120 11.85 -12.19 0.09
N ALA A 121 10.58 -11.80 0.18
CA ALA A 121 10.18 -10.42 0.49
C ALA A 121 10.74 -9.94 1.84
N VAL A 122 10.64 -10.78 2.87
CA VAL A 122 11.15 -10.45 4.22
C VAL A 122 12.69 -10.47 4.26
N GLN A 123 13.33 -11.48 3.69
CA GLN A 123 14.79 -11.65 3.80
C GLN A 123 15.57 -10.72 2.87
N ASN A 124 15.04 -10.42 1.69
CA ASN A 124 15.79 -9.78 0.60
C ASN A 124 15.19 -8.45 0.12
N MET A 125 13.93 -8.15 0.42
CA MET A 125 13.27 -6.90 -0.03
C MET A 125 12.95 -5.91 1.11
N GLY A 126 13.27 -6.24 2.36
CA GLY A 126 13.13 -5.32 3.50
C GLY A 126 11.69 -5.11 3.97
N PHE A 127 10.81 -6.08 3.72
CA PHE A 127 9.47 -6.14 4.33
C PHE A 127 9.52 -6.54 5.81
#